data_AF-A0A962GX18-F1
#
_entry.id   AF-A0A962GX18-F1
#
_cell.length_a   1.000
_cell.length_b   1.000
_cell.length_c   1.000
_cell.angle_alpha   90.00
_cell.angle_beta   90.00
_cell.angle_gamma   90.00
#
_symmetry.space_group_name_H-M   'P 1'
#
loop_
_entity.id
_entity.type
_entity.pdbx_description
1 polymer ?
#
loop_
_entity_poly.entity_id
_entity_poly.type
_entity_poly.pdbx_seq_one_letter_code
_entity_poly.pdbx_strand_id
1 'polypeptide(L)'
;MLESALAGVQSQIDRYEKARHEKLNESVTQAATIGTDSKRIVNLSVIALAQELVVQLTAHNVAQMARDASLRQVNDMRYGDLPACHQTGQMVAKVLQRLDELDDLPVLVRARAEYLRRQAEYLRDADTVPIAASCAEIPLQLTAGDSPAPASDRRLSVNVLGEEYWEIYSVLLN
;
A
#
# COMPACT_ATOMS: atom_id res chain seq x y z
N MET A 1 -8.72 -27.89 -16.06
CA MET A 1 -9.21 -26.52 -15.80
C MET A 1 -8.55 -25.91 -14.55
N LEU A 2 -8.58 -26.60 -13.41
CA LEU A 2 -7.86 -26.19 -12.18
C LEU A 2 -6.35 -26.00 -12.39
N GLU A 3 -5.68 -26.96 -13.03
CA GLU A 3 -4.23 -26.88 -13.30
C GLU A 3 -3.85 -25.67 -14.16
N SER A 4 -4.69 -25.29 -15.13
CA SER A 4 -4.45 -24.12 -15.98
C SER A 4 -4.65 -22.81 -15.21
N ALA A 5 -5.62 -22.74 -14.29
CA ALA A 5 -5.82 -21.58 -13.42
C ALA A 5 -4.66 -21.44 -12.42
N LEU A 6 -4.21 -22.54 -11.83
CA LEU A 6 -3.03 -22.59 -10.95
C LEU A 6 -1.76 -22.16 -11.68
N ALA A 7 -1.53 -22.66 -12.90
CA ALA A 7 -0.40 -22.23 -13.72
C ALA A 7 -0.45 -20.74 -14.05
N GLY A 8 -1.65 -20.19 -14.31
CA GLY A 8 -1.85 -18.76 -14.53
C GLY A 8 -1.50 -17.92 -13.31
N VAL A 9 -1.97 -18.33 -12.12
CA VAL A 9 -1.64 -17.64 -10.85
C VAL A 9 -0.14 -17.73 -10.54
N GLN A 10 0.47 -18.91 -10.69
CA GLN A 10 1.90 -19.10 -10.46
C GLN A 10 2.74 -18.22 -11.40
N SER A 11 2.36 -18.14 -12.68
CA SER A 11 3.04 -17.25 -13.63
C SER A 11 2.95 -15.78 -13.24
N GLN A 12 1.84 -15.33 -12.63
CA GLN A 12 1.75 -13.96 -12.11
C GLN A 12 2.63 -13.77 -10.88
N ILE A 13 2.67 -14.73 -9.96
CA ILE A 13 3.56 -14.70 -8.79
C ILE A 13 5.02 -14.56 -9.26
N ASP A 14 5.47 -15.45 -10.14
CA ASP A 14 6.83 -15.46 -10.66
C ASP A 14 7.17 -14.12 -11.35
N ARG A 15 6.21 -13.54 -12.09
CA ARG A 15 6.37 -12.23 -12.73
C ARG A 15 6.60 -11.13 -11.70
N TYR A 16 5.80 -11.07 -10.63
CA TYR A 16 5.94 -10.04 -9.61
C TYR A 16 7.19 -10.24 -8.75
N GLU A 17 7.55 -11.48 -8.42
CA GLU A 17 8.79 -11.79 -7.70
C GLU A 17 10.02 -11.39 -8.52
N LYS A 18 10.02 -11.70 -9.83
CA LYS A 18 11.08 -11.26 -10.74
C LYS A 18 11.18 -9.74 -10.80
N ALA A 19 10.05 -9.05 -11.01
CA ALA A 19 10.03 -7.58 -11.07
C ALA A 19 10.53 -6.95 -9.75
N ARG A 20 10.14 -7.52 -8.60
CA ARG A 20 10.65 -7.11 -7.28
C ARG A 20 12.16 -7.30 -7.18
N HIS A 21 12.66 -8.47 -7.58
CA HIS A 21 14.10 -8.78 -7.52
C HIS A 21 14.93 -7.84 -8.42
N GLU A 22 14.45 -7.59 -9.64
CA GLU A 22 15.07 -6.64 -10.56
C GLU A 22 15.11 -5.22 -9.98
N LYS A 23 14.00 -4.78 -9.34
CA LYS A 23 13.93 -3.46 -8.70
C LYS A 23 14.82 -3.34 -7.46
N LEU A 24 14.92 -4.38 -6.64
CA LEU A 24 15.82 -4.39 -5.48
C LEU A 24 17.30 -4.38 -5.86
N ASN A 25 17.64 -4.95 -7.02
CA ASN A 25 19.00 -5.00 -7.53
C ASN A 25 19.35 -3.81 -8.45
N GLU A 26 18.40 -2.94 -8.74
CA GLU A 26 18.65 -1.72 -9.50
C GLU A 26 19.62 -0.85 -8.68
N SER A 27 20.79 -0.53 -9.26
CA SER A 27 21.82 0.21 -8.56
C SER A 27 21.32 1.62 -8.25
N VAL A 28 20.90 1.85 -7.01
CA VAL A 28 20.59 3.18 -6.52
C VAL A 28 21.91 3.92 -6.40
N THR A 29 22.10 4.97 -7.22
CA THR A 29 23.17 5.93 -7.00
C THR A 29 23.10 6.35 -5.55
N GLN A 30 24.13 6.03 -4.77
CA GLN A 30 24.14 6.28 -3.34
C GLN A 30 23.90 7.78 -3.13
N ALA A 31 22.68 8.13 -2.74
CA ALA A 31 22.30 9.52 -2.58
C ALA A 31 23.23 10.11 -1.52
N ALA A 32 23.77 11.30 -1.79
CA ALA A 32 24.42 12.10 -0.76
C ALA A 32 23.54 12.10 0.48
N THR A 33 24.13 12.07 1.68
CA THR A 33 23.44 11.96 2.96
C THR A 33 22.26 12.93 3.02
N ILE A 34 21.05 12.44 2.73
CA ILE A 34 19.85 13.28 2.71
C ILE A 34 19.47 13.60 4.16
N GLY A 35 19.14 14.87 4.41
CA GLY A 35 18.75 15.33 5.74
C GLY A 35 17.45 14.70 6.22
N THR A 36 17.17 14.83 7.53
CA THR A 36 15.97 14.28 8.18
C THR A 36 14.68 14.68 7.46
N ASP A 37 14.54 15.95 7.07
CA ASP A 37 13.32 16.44 6.40
C ASP A 37 13.11 15.79 5.02
N SER A 38 14.17 15.59 4.25
CA SER A 38 14.10 14.88 2.97
C SER A 38 13.70 13.42 3.18
N LYS A 39 14.25 12.75 4.20
CA LYS A 39 13.86 11.38 4.55
C LYS A 39 12.40 11.29 4.96
N ARG A 40 11.90 12.26 5.74
CA ARG A 40 10.47 12.35 6.10
C ARG A 40 9.58 12.48 4.87
N ILE A 41 9.96 13.33 3.89
CA ILE A 41 9.20 13.48 2.65
C ILE A 41 9.10 12.15 1.90
N VAL A 42 10.22 11.43 1.76
CA VAL A 42 10.24 10.11 1.11
C VAL A 42 9.36 9.12 1.87
N ASN A 43 9.55 9.01 3.19
CA ASN A 43 8.78 8.09 4.04
C ASN A 43 7.28 8.36 3.98
N LEU A 44 6.87 9.63 4.05
CA LEU A 44 5.45 10.02 3.90
C LEU A 44 4.91 9.73 2.51
N SER A 45 5.74 9.81 1.46
CA SER A 45 5.33 9.44 0.09
C SER A 45 5.07 7.93 -0.03
N VAL A 46 5.89 7.10 0.61
CA VAL A 46 5.69 5.64 0.68
C VAL A 46 4.43 5.30 1.48
N ILE A 47 4.22 5.95 2.63
CA ILE A 47 3.00 5.77 3.44
C ILE A 47 1.76 6.23 2.67
N ALA A 48 1.85 7.34 1.95
CA ALA A 48 0.77 7.84 1.10
C ALA A 48 0.41 6.86 -0.01
N LEU A 49 1.41 6.26 -0.68
CA LEU A 49 1.18 5.20 -1.66
C LEU A 49 0.47 4.00 -1.04
N ALA A 50 0.94 3.53 0.12
CA ALA A 50 0.30 2.42 0.84
C ALA A 50 -1.15 2.73 1.21
N GLN A 51 -1.45 3.94 1.67
CA GLN A 51 -2.80 4.38 1.99
C GLN A 51 -3.68 4.50 0.73
N GLU A 52 -3.18 5.02 -0.38
CA GLU A 52 -3.92 5.07 -1.65
C GLU A 52 -4.23 3.65 -2.15
N LEU A 53 -3.27 2.73 -2.11
CA LEU A 53 -3.52 1.33 -2.44
C LEU A 53 -4.62 0.73 -1.55
N VAL A 54 -4.62 1.02 -0.25
CA VAL A 54 -5.74 0.59 0.63
C VAL A 54 -7.07 1.19 0.17
N VAL A 55 -7.13 2.48 -0.17
CA VAL A 55 -8.37 3.12 -0.66
C VAL A 55 -8.85 2.46 -1.96
N GLN A 56 -7.97 2.19 -2.91
CA GLN A 56 -8.34 1.55 -4.18
C GLN A 56 -8.74 0.07 -4.00
N LEU A 57 -8.07 -0.63 -3.08
CA LEU A 57 -8.26 -2.05 -2.81
C LEU A 57 -9.26 -2.35 -1.68
N THR A 58 -9.88 -1.32 -1.07
CA THR A 58 -10.86 -1.50 0.01
C THR A 58 -12.15 -2.14 -0.50
N ALA A 59 -12.46 -1.96 -1.79
CA ALA A 59 -13.58 -2.63 -2.42
C ALA A 59 -13.39 -4.15 -2.32
N HIS A 60 -14.42 -4.85 -1.85
CA HIS A 60 -14.38 -6.31 -1.64
C HIS A 60 -13.33 -6.81 -0.62
N ASN A 61 -12.83 -5.92 0.24
CA ASN A 61 -11.87 -6.24 1.30
C ASN A 61 -10.53 -6.82 0.83
N VAL A 62 -10.15 -6.55 -0.42
CA VAL A 62 -8.95 -7.14 -1.05
C VAL A 62 -7.67 -6.75 -0.32
N ALA A 63 -7.55 -5.48 0.11
CA ALA A 63 -6.38 -5.01 0.86
C ALA A 63 -6.13 -5.81 2.14
N GLN A 64 -7.17 -6.04 2.94
CA GLN A 64 -7.06 -6.81 4.18
C GLN A 64 -6.75 -8.27 3.89
N MET A 65 -7.41 -8.87 2.89
CA MET A 65 -7.14 -10.26 2.50
C MET A 65 -5.69 -10.46 2.04
N ALA A 66 -5.13 -9.51 1.30
CA ALA A 66 -3.74 -9.54 0.87
C ALA A 66 -2.78 -9.45 2.07
N ARG A 67 -3.04 -8.52 3.01
CA ARG A 67 -2.26 -8.41 4.25
C ARG A 67 -2.32 -9.71 5.06
N ASP A 68 -3.52 -10.24 5.32
CA ASP A 68 -3.69 -11.49 6.07
C ASP A 68 -2.93 -12.64 5.37
N ALA A 69 -3.01 -12.73 4.03
CA ALA A 69 -2.29 -13.70 3.23
C ALA A 69 -0.76 -13.64 3.40
N SER A 70 -0.20 -12.44 3.53
CA SER A 70 1.25 -12.23 3.74
C SER A 70 1.70 -12.54 5.16
N LEU A 71 0.81 -12.40 6.16
CA LEU A 71 1.19 -12.53 7.58
C LEU A 71 0.98 -13.95 8.14
N ARG A 72 -0.01 -14.70 7.63
CA ARG A 72 -0.37 -15.99 8.22
C ARG A 72 0.06 -17.16 7.34
N GLN A 73 0.29 -18.32 7.97
CA GLN A 73 0.56 -19.54 7.24
C GLN A 73 -0.68 -20.01 6.47
N VAL A 74 -0.48 -20.71 5.36
CA VAL A 74 -1.55 -21.20 4.47
C VAL A 74 -2.61 -22.03 5.23
N ASN A 75 -2.22 -22.70 6.32
CA ASN A 75 -3.12 -23.52 7.14
C ASN A 75 -4.02 -22.72 8.09
N ASP A 76 -3.72 -21.44 8.33
CA ASP A 76 -4.44 -20.58 9.28
C ASP A 76 -5.58 -19.79 8.62
N MET A 77 -5.72 -19.87 7.30
CA MET A 77 -6.72 -19.10 6.54
C MET A 77 -7.67 -20.00 5.76
N ARG A 78 -8.98 -19.80 6.00
CA ARG A 78 -10.07 -20.47 5.27
C ARG A 78 -10.70 -19.48 4.30
N TYR A 79 -10.30 -19.53 3.03
CA TYR A 79 -10.87 -18.70 1.95
C TYR A 79 -12.19 -19.25 1.38
N GLY A 80 -12.72 -20.32 1.97
CA GLY A 80 -13.97 -20.96 1.57
C GLY A 80 -13.76 -22.22 0.74
N ASP A 81 -14.82 -22.64 0.05
CA ASP A 81 -14.79 -23.74 -0.90
C ASP A 81 -14.32 -23.26 -2.30
N LEU A 82 -14.24 -24.19 -3.25
CA LEU A 82 -13.75 -23.87 -4.60
C LEU A 82 -14.54 -22.73 -5.28
N PRO A 83 -15.89 -22.69 -5.22
CA PRO A 83 -16.67 -21.54 -5.69
C PRO A 83 -16.28 -20.22 -5.03
N ALA A 84 -16.11 -20.18 -3.70
CA ALA A 84 -15.70 -18.99 -2.98
C ALA A 84 -14.30 -18.50 -3.39
N CYS A 85 -13.37 -19.43 -3.63
CA CYS A 85 -12.04 -19.11 -4.17
C CYS A 85 -12.13 -18.50 -5.58
N HIS A 86 -12.96 -19.05 -6.47
CA HIS A 86 -13.17 -18.49 -7.80
C HIS A 86 -13.77 -17.08 -7.74
N GLN A 87 -14.76 -16.86 -6.89
CA GLN A 87 -15.36 -15.54 -6.69
C GLN A 87 -14.33 -14.53 -6.17
N THR A 88 -13.52 -14.93 -5.18
CA THR A 88 -12.39 -14.13 -4.68
C THR A 88 -11.44 -13.75 -5.80
N GLY A 89 -11.02 -14.71 -6.62
CA GLY A 89 -10.13 -14.46 -7.75
C GLY A 89 -10.70 -13.46 -8.76
N GLN A 90 -12.00 -13.56 -9.08
CA GLN A 90 -12.67 -12.60 -9.97
C GLN A 90 -12.74 -11.19 -9.37
N MET A 91 -12.99 -11.08 -8.06
CA MET A 91 -12.99 -9.79 -7.36
C MET A 91 -11.61 -9.14 -7.36
N VAL A 92 -10.56 -9.92 -7.07
CA VAL A 92 -9.17 -9.45 -7.11
C VAL A 92 -8.81 -8.98 -8.52
N ALA A 93 -9.08 -9.78 -9.55
CA ALA A 93 -8.79 -9.41 -10.95
C ALA A 93 -9.47 -8.10 -11.35
N LYS A 94 -10.74 -7.91 -10.98
CA LYS A 94 -11.50 -6.69 -11.29
C LYS A 94 -10.91 -5.46 -10.60
N VAL A 95 -10.47 -5.59 -9.36
CA VAL A 95 -9.88 -4.48 -8.61
C VAL A 95 -8.49 -4.14 -9.15
N LEU A 96 -7.67 -5.14 -9.48
CA LEU A 96 -6.35 -4.92 -10.10
C LEU A 96 -6.47 -4.25 -11.47
N GLN A 97 -7.41 -4.67 -12.31
CA GLN A 97 -7.65 -4.01 -13.60
C GLN A 97 -7.98 -2.52 -13.42
N ARG A 98 -8.83 -2.17 -12.44
CA ARG A 98 -9.14 -0.76 -12.15
C ARG A 98 -7.93 0.02 -11.68
N LEU A 99 -7.04 -0.61 -10.91
CA LEU A 99 -5.81 0.02 -10.46
C LEU A 99 -4.84 0.25 -11.62
N ASP A 100 -4.74 -0.70 -12.56
CA ASP A 100 -3.93 -0.56 -13.77
C ASP A 100 -4.45 0.55 -14.71
N GLU A 101 -5.76 0.78 -14.72
CA GLU A 101 -6.43 1.86 -15.48
C GLU A 101 -6.38 3.23 -14.77
N LEU A 102 -5.82 3.30 -13.55
CA LEU A 102 -5.81 4.52 -12.73
C LEU A 102 -4.60 5.41 -13.03
N ASP A 103 -4.70 6.20 -14.10
CA ASP A 103 -3.63 7.10 -14.56
C ASP A 103 -3.26 8.21 -13.55
N ASP A 104 -4.17 8.57 -12.65
CA ASP A 104 -4.02 9.65 -11.68
C ASP A 104 -3.46 9.21 -10.33
N LEU A 105 -3.10 7.93 -10.15
CA LEU A 105 -2.50 7.43 -8.90
C LEU A 105 -1.31 8.28 -8.41
N PRO A 106 -0.34 8.72 -9.25
CA PRO A 106 0.75 9.58 -8.78
C PRO A 106 0.27 10.93 -8.21
N VAL A 107 -0.81 11.48 -8.77
CA VAL A 107 -1.41 12.74 -8.30
C VAL A 107 -2.08 12.54 -6.95
N LEU A 108 -2.84 11.45 -6.79
CA LEU A 108 -3.50 11.07 -5.53
C LEU A 108 -2.46 10.85 -4.42
N VAL A 109 -1.40 10.11 -4.71
CA VAL A 109 -0.30 9.85 -3.76
C VAL A 109 0.38 11.14 -3.32
N ARG A 110 0.66 12.06 -4.25
CA ARG A 110 1.23 13.37 -3.92
C ARG A 110 0.31 14.17 -3.00
N ALA A 111 -0.98 14.25 -3.32
CA ALA A 111 -1.95 14.97 -2.51
C ALA A 111 -2.02 14.39 -1.08
N ARG A 112 -1.99 13.06 -0.97
CA ARG A 112 -1.98 12.37 0.32
C ARG A 112 -0.69 12.55 1.09
N ALA A 113 0.47 12.56 0.44
CA ALA A 113 1.74 12.84 1.09
C ALA A 113 1.77 14.27 1.70
N GLU A 114 1.24 15.26 0.98
CA GLU A 114 1.12 16.63 1.50
C GLU A 114 0.12 16.73 2.65
N TYR A 115 -1.01 16.00 2.59
CA TYR A 115 -1.93 15.89 3.72
C TYR A 115 -1.26 15.27 4.95
N LEU A 116 -0.57 14.13 4.78
CA LEU A 116 0.13 13.45 5.86
C LEU A 116 1.24 14.31 6.46
N ARG A 117 1.93 15.13 5.67
CA ARG A 117 2.96 16.05 6.17
C ARG A 117 2.44 17.01 7.25
N ARG A 118 1.16 17.37 7.22
CA ARG A 118 0.50 18.23 8.23
C ARG A 118 -0.06 17.46 9.43
N GLN A 119 -0.15 16.14 9.34
CA GLN A 119 -0.79 15.28 10.35
C GLN A 119 0.22 14.39 11.09
N ALA A 120 1.32 14.05 10.43
CA ALA A 120 2.33 13.14 10.94
C ALA A 120 3.01 13.73 12.18
N GLU A 121 3.00 12.94 13.25
CA GLU A 121 3.70 13.23 14.48
C GLU A 121 4.95 12.38 14.57
N TYR A 122 6.03 12.93 15.13
CA TYR A 122 7.29 12.24 15.33
C TYR A 122 7.62 12.20 16.81
N LEU A 123 8.15 11.08 17.28
CA LEU A 123 8.51 10.94 18.69
C LEU A 123 9.65 11.90 19.07
N ARG A 124 10.60 12.12 18.16
CA ARG A 124 11.73 13.05 18.31
C ARG A 124 12.02 13.76 16.98
N ASP A 125 12.70 14.91 17.07
CA ASP A 125 13.08 15.69 15.89
C ASP A 125 14.03 14.96 14.92
N ALA A 126 14.80 14.00 15.41
CA ALA A 126 15.68 13.18 14.58
C ALA A 126 14.97 12.00 13.89
N ASP A 127 13.74 11.67 14.31
CA ASP A 127 13.02 10.52 13.76
C ASP A 127 12.47 10.85 12.36
N THR A 128 12.63 9.91 11.44
CA THR A 128 12.18 10.02 10.04
C THR A 128 10.93 9.20 9.74
N VAL A 129 10.58 8.25 10.63
CA VAL A 129 9.35 7.47 10.57
C VAL A 129 8.37 8.06 11.58
N PRO A 130 7.13 8.42 11.16
CA PRO A 130 6.16 9.00 12.07
C PRO A 130 5.59 7.95 13.03
N ILE A 131 4.98 8.43 14.12
CA ILE A 131 4.22 7.61 15.05
C ILE A 131 3.02 7.05 14.29
N ALA A 132 2.89 5.71 14.24
CA ALA A 132 1.87 5.02 13.45
C ALA A 132 0.43 5.52 13.72
N ALA A 133 0.11 5.87 14.98
CA ALA A 133 -1.19 6.39 15.38
C ALA A 133 -1.56 7.71 14.65
N SER A 134 -0.58 8.56 14.33
CA SER A 134 -0.81 9.82 13.59
C SER A 134 -1.18 9.60 12.12
N CYS A 135 -1.10 8.36 11.62
CA CYS A 135 -1.41 7.98 10.24
C CYS A 135 -2.50 6.88 10.16
N ALA A 136 -3.23 6.63 11.25
CA ALA A 136 -4.19 5.53 11.36
C ALA A 136 -5.57 5.79 10.71
N GLU A 137 -5.82 7.01 10.27
CA GLU A 137 -7.08 7.43 9.65
C GLU A 137 -6.84 7.90 8.22
N ILE A 138 -7.51 7.26 7.26
CA ILE A 138 -7.34 7.50 5.83
C ILE A 138 -8.59 8.17 5.27
N PRO A 139 -8.56 9.47 4.94
CA PRO A 139 -9.64 10.10 4.18
C PRO A 139 -9.82 9.40 2.83
N LEU A 140 -11.07 9.04 2.49
CA LEU A 140 -11.37 8.37 1.22
C LEU A 140 -11.11 9.25 0.00
N GLN A 141 -11.25 10.56 0.16
CA GLN A 141 -11.05 11.54 -0.90
C GLN A 141 -10.39 12.79 -0.32
N LEU A 142 -9.44 13.34 -1.06
CA LEU A 142 -8.80 14.61 -0.76
C LEU A 142 -9.16 15.63 -1.84
N THR A 143 -9.25 16.90 -1.46
CA THR A 143 -9.39 18.01 -2.41
C THR A 143 -8.12 18.15 -3.25
N ALA A 144 -8.28 18.55 -4.51
CA ALA A 144 -7.15 18.93 -5.37
C ALA A 144 -6.53 20.27 -4.93
N GLY A 145 -5.27 20.50 -5.33
CA GLY A 145 -4.56 21.75 -5.12
C GLY A 145 -3.41 21.67 -4.10
N ASP A 146 -2.86 22.82 -3.73
CA ASP A 146 -1.62 22.93 -2.94
C ASP A 146 -1.80 22.61 -1.45
N SER A 147 -3.05 22.60 -0.95
CA SER A 147 -3.36 22.22 0.43
C SER A 147 -4.49 21.19 0.46
N PRO A 148 -4.19 19.90 0.20
CA PRO A 148 -5.20 18.84 0.19
C PRO A 148 -5.87 18.65 1.55
N ALA A 149 -7.20 18.67 1.58
CA ALA A 149 -7.97 18.39 2.79
C ALA A 149 -8.99 17.28 2.52
N PRO A 150 -9.50 16.59 3.55
CA PRO A 150 -10.60 15.64 3.38
C PRO A 150 -11.78 16.30 2.66
N ALA A 151 -12.19 15.74 1.52
CA ALA A 151 -13.33 16.26 0.74
C ALA A 151 -14.69 15.85 1.36
N SER A 152 -14.68 14.92 2.33
CA SER A 152 -15.82 14.51 3.12
C SER A 152 -15.36 13.94 4.47
N ASP A 153 -16.30 13.68 5.38
CA ASP A 153 -16.04 13.05 6.67
C ASP A 153 -15.79 11.54 6.58
N ARG A 154 -15.88 10.94 5.38
CA ARG A 154 -15.68 9.50 5.21
C ARG A 154 -14.20 9.13 5.28
N ARG A 155 -13.89 8.23 6.22
CA ARG A 155 -12.53 7.74 6.49
C ARG A 155 -12.51 6.23 6.64
N LEU A 156 -11.33 5.65 6.44
CA LEU A 156 -11.00 4.28 6.82
C LEU A 156 -10.10 4.33 8.06
N SER A 157 -10.49 3.60 9.11
CA SER A 157 -9.65 3.38 10.28
C SER A 157 -8.69 2.22 10.00
N VAL A 158 -7.65 2.48 9.22
CA VAL A 158 -6.62 1.51 8.82
C VAL A 158 -5.25 2.10 9.07
N ASN A 159 -4.44 1.42 9.87
CA ASN A 159 -3.09 1.85 10.17
C ASN A 159 -2.06 1.07 9.35
N VAL A 160 -1.76 1.54 8.14
CA VAL A 160 -0.82 0.84 7.23
C VAL A 160 0.56 0.59 7.84
N LEU A 161 1.01 1.47 8.76
CA LEU A 161 2.30 1.34 9.46
C LEU A 161 2.22 0.33 10.61
N GLY A 162 1.21 0.46 11.47
CA GLY A 162 1.06 -0.37 12.67
C GLY A 162 0.51 -1.76 12.40
N GLU A 163 -0.08 -1.98 11.23
CA GLU A 163 -0.71 -3.24 10.85
C GLU A 163 0.10 -4.06 9.85
N GLU A 164 1.35 -3.68 9.52
CA GLU A 164 2.23 -4.43 8.60
C GLU A 164 1.63 -4.57 7.18
N TYR A 165 0.86 -3.58 6.72
CA TYR A 165 0.45 -3.55 5.32
C TYR A 165 1.68 -3.42 4.42
N TRP A 166 1.77 -4.27 3.40
CA TRP A 166 2.82 -4.26 2.37
C TRP A 166 4.26 -4.31 2.91
N GLU A 167 4.45 -4.75 4.16
CA GLU A 167 5.75 -4.77 4.84
C GLU A 167 6.46 -3.41 4.83
N ILE A 168 5.71 -2.30 4.80
CA ILE A 168 6.28 -0.95 4.60
C ILE A 168 7.32 -0.59 5.66
N TYR A 169 7.20 -1.12 6.88
CA TYR A 169 8.15 -0.82 7.95
C TYR A 169 9.59 -1.23 7.59
N SER A 170 9.75 -2.35 6.89
CA SER A 170 11.06 -2.83 6.40
C SER A 170 11.69 -1.87 5.38
N VAL A 171 10.87 -1.19 4.59
CA VAL A 171 11.31 -0.24 3.55
C VAL A 171 11.74 1.09 4.17
N LEU A 172 11.08 1.52 5.24
CA LEU A 172 11.31 2.84 5.86
C LEU A 172 12.55 2.89 6.78
N LEU A 173 13.06 1.74 7.20
CA LEU A 173 14.21 1.61 8.11
C LEU A 173 15.55 1.41 7.38
N ASN A 174 15.53 1.21 6.06
CA ASN A 174 16.75 1.02 5.25
C ASN A 174 17.41 2.34 4.83
#